data_AF-A0A524MG66-F1
#
_entry.id   AF-A0A524MG66-F1
#
_cell.length_a   1.000
_cell.length_b   1.000
_cell.length_c   1.000
_cell.angle_alpha   90.00
_cell.angle_beta   90.00
_cell.angle_gamma   90.00
#
_symmetry.space_group_name_H-M   'P 1'
#
loop_
_entity.id
_entity.type
_entity.pdbx_description
1 polymer ?
#
loop_
_entity_poly.entity_id
_entity_poly.type
_entity_poly.pdbx_seq_one_letter_code
_entity_poly.pdbx_strand_id
1 'polypeptide(L)'
;MTTDYYNFHRNSYLENKKLSVINFFGGPGIGKSTTAAELFAKMKKSGYKVELVHEVAKDYVWEEWLHIFGEQDYIFAHQNRLIRRLTRHDVDYAIVDSSILLSLFYMPWDFPQSFRTFVEDAFLTYDNINILLDRNPKITYITEGRNETEEQAKGVDERIVDFFKYRPIWNQHHVLAGDSAVDDCYKIVREHVKPALNR
;
A
#
# COMPACT_ATOMS: atom_id res chain seq x y z
N MET A 1 21.01 -4.08 33.55
CA MET A 1 19.76 -3.94 32.79
C MET A 1 19.87 -4.85 31.59
N THR A 2 19.13 -5.95 31.58
CA THR A 2 19.28 -7.06 30.64
C THR A 2 18.73 -6.70 29.26
N THR A 3 19.31 -7.30 28.21
CA THR A 3 18.92 -7.20 26.80
C THR A 3 17.41 -7.35 26.57
N ASP A 4 16.72 -8.08 27.46
CA ASP A 4 15.28 -8.31 27.44
C ASP A 4 14.44 -7.05 27.69
N TYR A 5 14.92 -6.11 28.52
CA TYR A 5 14.20 -4.84 28.77
C TYR A 5 14.21 -3.93 27.53
N TYR A 6 15.30 -3.96 26.75
CA TYR A 6 15.39 -3.23 25.48
C TYR A 6 14.53 -3.85 24.37
N ASN A 7 14.31 -5.16 24.40
CA ASN A 7 13.51 -5.87 23.41
C ASN A 7 12.00 -5.73 23.66
N PHE A 8 11.57 -5.54 24.91
CA PHE A 8 10.14 -5.47 25.28
C PHE A 8 9.39 -4.26 24.67
N HIS A 9 10.10 -3.21 24.25
CA HIS A 9 9.50 -1.99 23.70
C HIS A 9 9.85 -1.72 22.22
N ARG A 10 10.62 -2.61 21.56
CA ARG A 10 11.00 -2.47 20.15
C ARG A 10 10.04 -3.21 19.24
N ASN A 11 9.72 -2.62 18.09
CA ASN A 11 9.00 -3.33 17.04
C ASN A 11 9.93 -4.37 16.42
N SER A 12 9.64 -5.65 16.64
CA SER A 12 10.28 -6.74 15.92
C SER A 12 9.67 -6.87 14.53
N TYR A 13 10.51 -6.96 13.49
CA TYR A 13 10.05 -7.24 12.13
C TYR A 13 9.44 -8.64 12.00
N LEU A 14 9.71 -9.56 12.92
CA LEU A 14 9.08 -10.89 12.94
C LEU A 14 7.57 -10.79 13.22
N GLU A 15 7.14 -9.76 13.94
CA GLU A 15 5.73 -9.53 14.28
C GLU A 15 4.94 -8.97 13.09
N ASN A 16 5.62 -8.39 12.09
CA ASN A 16 4.96 -7.81 10.92
C ASN A 16 4.13 -8.85 10.13
N LYS A 17 4.53 -10.13 10.14
CA LYS A 17 3.78 -11.22 9.47
C LYS A 17 2.40 -11.50 10.06
N LYS A 18 2.10 -10.98 11.26
CA LYS A 18 0.76 -11.10 11.88
C LYS A 18 -0.26 -10.18 11.20
N LEU A 19 0.21 -9.05 10.66
CA LEU A 19 -0.61 -8.05 10.00
C LEU A 19 -0.73 -8.38 8.50
N SER A 20 -1.97 -8.55 8.03
CA SER A 20 -2.24 -8.65 6.60
C SER A 20 -2.40 -7.24 6.02
N VAL A 21 -1.51 -6.86 5.12
CA VAL A 21 -1.50 -5.54 4.48
C VAL A 21 -2.16 -5.65 3.11
N ILE A 22 -3.31 -5.02 2.97
CA ILE A 22 -4.07 -4.92 1.71
C ILE A 22 -3.60 -3.67 0.99
N ASN A 23 -2.79 -3.88 -0.03
CA ASN A 23 -2.13 -2.83 -0.79
C ASN A 23 -2.92 -2.51 -2.06
N PHE A 24 -3.35 -1.26 -2.21
CA PHE A 24 -3.91 -0.79 -3.47
C PHE A 24 -2.82 -0.23 -4.40
N PHE A 25 -2.84 -0.69 -5.64
CA PHE A 25 -1.94 -0.31 -6.72
C PHE A 25 -2.69 0.25 -7.91
N GLY A 26 -2.00 1.12 -8.65
CA GLY A 26 -2.51 1.85 -9.81
C GLY A 26 -2.10 3.31 -9.71
N GLY A 27 -2.02 3.97 -10.86
CA GLY A 27 -1.67 5.37 -10.98
C GLY A 27 -2.69 6.30 -10.33
N PRO A 28 -2.37 7.61 -10.27
CA PRO A 28 -3.29 8.62 -9.79
C PRO A 28 -4.66 8.56 -10.49
N GLY A 29 -5.72 8.86 -9.75
CA GLY A 29 -7.07 8.98 -10.33
C GLY A 29 -7.79 7.67 -10.66
N ILE A 30 -7.19 6.51 -10.41
CA ILE A 30 -7.80 5.22 -10.74
C ILE A 30 -8.90 4.75 -9.78
N GLY A 31 -9.03 5.38 -8.60
CA GLY A 31 -10.05 5.04 -7.60
C GLY A 31 -9.56 4.32 -6.35
N LYS A 32 -8.24 4.15 -6.16
CA LYS A 32 -7.62 3.48 -4.98
C LYS A 32 -8.25 3.89 -3.65
N SER A 33 -8.29 5.18 -3.38
CA SER A 33 -8.78 5.76 -2.12
C SER A 33 -10.24 5.49 -1.87
N THR A 34 -11.06 5.60 -2.92
CA THR A 34 -12.49 5.32 -2.84
C THR A 34 -12.71 3.84 -2.52
N THR A 35 -12.09 2.95 -3.30
CA THR A 35 -12.20 1.50 -3.08
C THR A 35 -11.64 1.07 -1.72
N ALA A 36 -10.54 1.67 -1.27
CA ALA A 36 -9.95 1.41 0.05
C ALA A 36 -10.89 1.83 1.19
N ALA A 37 -11.52 3.01 1.08
CA ALA A 37 -12.49 3.49 2.06
C ALA A 37 -13.77 2.63 2.10
N GLU A 38 -14.27 2.22 0.93
CA GLU A 38 -15.43 1.32 0.83
C GLU A 38 -15.14 -0.06 1.41
N LEU A 39 -13.98 -0.64 1.06
CA LEU A 39 -13.52 -1.91 1.61
C LEU A 39 -13.36 -1.83 3.13
N PHE A 40 -12.76 -0.74 3.63
CA PHE A 40 -12.62 -0.50 5.06
C PHE A 40 -13.98 -0.47 5.76
N ALA A 41 -14.94 0.31 5.24
CA ALA A 41 -16.28 0.38 5.80
C ALA A 41 -16.97 -0.99 5.80
N LYS A 42 -16.86 -1.75 4.70
CA LYS A 42 -17.44 -3.09 4.55
C LYS A 42 -16.83 -4.11 5.52
N MET A 43 -15.50 -4.10 5.66
CA MET A 43 -14.78 -4.96 6.60
C MET A 43 -15.08 -4.63 8.06
N LYS A 44 -15.08 -3.34 8.45
CA LYS A 44 -15.49 -2.92 9.81
C LYS A 44 -16.90 -3.38 10.13
N LYS A 45 -17.87 -3.19 9.21
CA LYS A 45 -19.26 -3.65 9.37
C LYS A 45 -19.38 -5.17 9.49
N SER A 46 -18.43 -5.91 8.93
CA SER A 46 -18.37 -7.37 9.00
C SER A 46 -17.58 -7.89 10.21
N GLY A 47 -17.16 -7.01 11.13
CA GLY A 47 -16.51 -7.39 12.39
C GLY A 47 -15.00 -7.59 12.34
N TYR A 48 -14.34 -7.23 11.23
CA TYR A 48 -12.88 -7.36 11.12
C TYR A 48 -12.15 -6.31 11.97
N LYS A 49 -11.04 -6.73 12.60
CA LYS A 49 -10.06 -5.84 13.22
C LYS A 49 -9.17 -5.22 12.14
N VAL A 50 -9.71 -4.24 11.43
CA VAL A 50 -9.06 -3.59 10.29
C VAL A 50 -8.84 -2.10 10.55
N GLU A 51 -7.75 -1.54 10.03
CA GLU A 51 -7.52 -0.08 10.00
C GLU A 51 -7.24 0.40 8.57
N LEU A 52 -7.62 1.64 8.27
CA LEU A 52 -7.32 2.31 7.01
C LEU A 52 -6.12 3.23 7.19
N VAL A 53 -5.13 3.08 6.32
CA VAL A 53 -3.93 3.91 6.25
C VAL A 53 -3.99 4.73 4.97
N HIS A 54 -3.95 6.05 5.12
CA HIS A 54 -4.03 7.01 4.02
C HIS A 54 -2.68 7.20 3.32
N GLU A 55 -2.70 7.96 2.22
CA GLU A 55 -1.56 8.18 1.35
C GLU A 55 -0.81 9.41 1.83
N VAL A 56 0.37 9.21 2.39
CA VAL A 56 1.18 10.32 2.92
C VAL A 56 1.52 11.35 1.83
N ALA A 57 1.71 10.91 0.59
CA ALA A 57 2.01 11.79 -0.53
C ALA A 57 0.93 12.87 -0.76
N LYS A 58 -0.33 12.59 -0.44
CA LYS A 58 -1.42 13.58 -0.54
C LYS A 58 -1.35 14.65 0.52
N ASP A 59 -0.94 14.31 1.74
CA ASP A 59 -0.74 15.30 2.81
C ASP A 59 0.24 16.38 2.31
N TYR A 60 1.31 15.97 1.62
CA TYR A 60 2.28 16.91 1.06
C TYR A 60 1.79 17.73 -0.13
N VAL A 61 0.80 17.23 -0.90
CA VAL A 61 0.13 18.06 -1.90
C VAL A 61 -0.67 19.17 -1.19
N TRP A 62 -1.42 18.82 -0.15
CA TRP A 62 -2.23 19.78 0.61
C TRP A 62 -1.38 20.79 1.39
N GLU A 63 -0.21 20.36 1.86
CA GLU A 63 0.77 21.21 2.55
C GLU A 63 1.66 22.03 1.58
N GLU A 64 1.42 21.93 0.26
CA GLU A 64 2.21 22.60 -0.79
C GLU A 64 3.72 22.29 -0.74
N TRP A 65 4.09 21.12 -0.21
CA TRP A 65 5.48 20.66 -0.04
C TRP A 65 6.02 19.93 -1.27
N LEU A 66 5.91 20.56 -2.44
CA LEU A 66 6.19 19.92 -3.73
C LEU A 66 7.64 19.40 -3.93
N HIS A 67 8.62 19.96 -3.21
CA HIS A 67 10.00 19.47 -3.29
C HIS A 67 10.16 18.04 -2.72
N ILE A 68 9.28 17.62 -1.81
CA ILE A 68 9.38 16.34 -1.12
C ILE A 68 9.18 15.15 -2.04
N PHE A 69 8.56 15.34 -3.22
CA PHE A 69 8.37 14.27 -4.21
C PHE A 69 9.70 13.77 -4.80
N GLY A 70 10.82 14.49 -4.62
CA GLY A 70 12.16 13.97 -4.89
C GLY A 70 12.74 13.09 -3.78
N GLU A 71 12.19 13.15 -2.57
CA GLU A 71 12.68 12.50 -1.35
C GLU A 71 11.91 11.20 -1.07
N GLN A 72 12.03 10.23 -1.99
CA GLN A 72 11.26 8.98 -1.95
C GLN A 72 11.57 8.11 -0.72
N ASP A 73 12.76 8.24 -0.14
CA ASP A 73 13.15 7.60 1.11
C ASP A 73 12.38 8.16 2.31
N TYR A 74 12.17 9.48 2.35
CA TYR A 74 11.35 10.13 3.38
C TYR A 74 9.87 9.74 3.25
N ILE A 75 9.29 9.83 2.05
CA ILE A 75 7.90 9.43 1.79
C ILE A 75 7.70 7.97 2.18
N PHE A 76 8.60 7.07 1.77
CA PHE A 76 8.57 5.67 2.15
C PHE A 76 8.61 5.48 3.67
N ALA A 77 9.54 6.14 4.36
CA ALA A 77 9.70 5.99 5.80
C ALA A 77 8.44 6.41 6.55
N HIS A 78 7.79 7.47 6.10
CA HIS A 78 6.59 8.00 6.70
C HIS A 78 5.37 7.08 6.45
N GLN A 79 5.17 6.63 5.20
CA GLN A 79 4.14 5.65 4.86
C GLN A 79 4.33 4.33 5.65
N ASN A 80 5.55 3.80 5.68
CA ASN A 80 5.87 2.57 6.40
C ASN A 80 5.65 2.70 7.91
N ARG A 81 5.94 3.86 8.51
CA ARG A 81 5.65 4.13 9.93
C ARG A 81 4.16 3.99 10.24
N LEU A 82 3.27 4.47 9.35
CA LEU A 82 1.82 4.39 9.56
C LEU A 82 1.31 2.93 9.56
N ILE A 83 1.96 2.05 8.81
CA ILE A 83 1.66 0.61 8.81
C ILE A 83 2.30 -0.07 10.04
N ARG A 84 3.60 0.15 10.29
CA ARG A 84 4.36 -0.48 11.38
C ARG A 84 3.82 -0.19 12.77
N ARG A 85 3.15 0.94 12.98
CA ARG A 85 2.54 1.21 14.30
C ARG A 85 1.41 0.22 14.60
N LEU A 86 0.71 -0.27 13.58
CA LEU A 86 -0.44 -1.17 13.75
C LEU A 86 -0.05 -2.55 14.26
N THR A 87 1.19 -3.00 14.00
CA THR A 87 1.69 -4.32 14.42
C THR A 87 1.80 -4.47 15.95
N ARG A 88 1.68 -3.37 16.71
CA ARG A 88 1.65 -3.36 18.18
C ARG A 88 0.26 -3.54 18.77
N HIS A 89 -0.75 -3.46 17.93
CA HIS A 89 -2.15 -3.44 18.35
C HIS A 89 -2.82 -4.74 17.94
N ASP A 90 -3.98 -4.99 18.54
CA ASP A 90 -4.86 -6.09 18.16
C ASP A 90 -5.59 -5.74 16.85
N VAL A 91 -4.81 -5.67 15.75
CA VAL A 91 -5.25 -5.34 14.39
C VAL A 91 -4.78 -6.45 13.46
N ASP A 92 -5.73 -7.07 12.76
CA ASP A 92 -5.48 -8.19 11.86
C ASP A 92 -5.17 -7.75 10.43
N TYR A 93 -5.73 -6.62 10.01
CA TYR A 93 -5.65 -6.11 8.64
C TYR A 93 -5.34 -4.60 8.61
N ALA A 94 -4.48 -4.19 7.68
CA ALA A 94 -4.28 -2.80 7.32
C ALA A 94 -4.62 -2.62 5.85
N ILE A 95 -5.60 -1.77 5.54
CA ILE A 95 -5.87 -1.35 4.17
C ILE A 95 -5.02 -0.10 3.90
N VAL A 96 -4.19 -0.12 2.87
CA VAL A 96 -3.25 0.97 2.57
C VAL A 96 -3.55 1.55 1.20
N ASP A 97 -3.94 2.82 1.21
CA ASP A 97 -4.05 3.70 0.05
C ASP A 97 -2.86 4.65 0.12
N SER A 98 -1.68 4.42 -0.44
CA SER A 98 -1.23 3.35 -1.33
C SER A 98 0.00 2.61 -0.75
N SER A 99 0.40 1.51 -1.39
CA SER A 99 1.50 0.66 -0.91
C SER A 99 2.84 1.40 -0.71
N ILE A 100 3.66 0.92 0.23
CA ILE A 100 5.05 1.39 0.39
C ILE A 100 5.92 1.14 -0.86
N LEU A 101 5.53 0.19 -1.72
CA LEU A 101 6.18 -0.05 -3.01
C LEU A 101 5.97 1.11 -4.00
N LEU A 102 4.99 2.00 -3.78
CA LEU A 102 4.71 3.09 -4.72
C LEU A 102 5.94 4.00 -4.90
N SER A 103 6.74 4.18 -3.84
CA SER A 103 7.99 4.96 -3.87
C SER A 103 8.94 4.55 -5.01
N LEU A 104 8.96 3.26 -5.39
CA LEU A 104 9.81 2.73 -6.45
C LEU A 104 9.46 3.24 -7.86
N PHE A 105 8.23 3.71 -8.06
CA PHE A 105 7.73 4.18 -9.35
C PHE A 105 7.92 5.69 -9.55
N TYR A 106 8.36 6.38 -8.49
CA TYR A 106 8.55 7.82 -8.44
C TYR A 106 10.00 8.21 -8.07
N MET A 107 10.91 7.24 -8.01
CA MET A 107 12.33 7.49 -7.79
C MET A 107 12.91 8.39 -8.90
N PRO A 108 13.67 9.44 -8.53
CA PRO A 108 14.57 10.12 -9.45
C PRO A 108 15.55 9.16 -10.13
N TRP A 109 16.02 9.51 -11.33
CA TRP A 109 16.91 8.66 -12.13
C TRP A 109 18.28 8.41 -11.47
N ASP A 110 18.72 9.34 -10.60
CA ASP A 110 19.97 9.31 -9.84
C ASP A 110 19.80 8.80 -8.40
N PHE A 111 18.61 8.30 -8.04
CA PHE A 111 18.34 7.81 -6.69
C PHE A 111 19.15 6.53 -6.37
N PRO A 112 19.65 6.35 -5.13
CA PRO A 112 20.48 5.19 -4.78
C PRO A 112 19.78 3.84 -5.03
N GLN A 113 20.41 2.96 -5.81
CA GLN A 113 19.81 1.68 -6.21
C GLN A 113 19.53 0.74 -5.04
N SER A 114 20.31 0.83 -3.95
CA SER A 114 20.09 0.04 -2.73
C SER A 114 18.73 0.31 -2.07
N PHE A 115 18.12 1.47 -2.35
CA PHE A 115 16.80 1.81 -1.84
C PHE A 115 15.74 0.83 -2.33
N ARG A 116 15.81 0.41 -3.60
CA ARG A 116 14.88 -0.58 -4.17
C ARG A 116 14.87 -1.86 -3.35
N THR A 117 16.04 -2.44 -3.11
CA THR A 117 16.18 -3.67 -2.31
C THR A 117 15.62 -3.47 -0.91
N PHE A 118 15.93 -2.36 -0.26
CA PHE A 118 15.43 -2.07 1.09
C PHE A 118 13.91 -1.95 1.17
N VAL A 119 13.27 -1.29 0.20
CA VAL A 119 11.80 -1.16 0.13
C VAL A 119 11.15 -2.52 -0.10
N GLU A 120 11.69 -3.33 -1.03
CA GLU A 120 11.19 -4.67 -1.31
C GLU A 120 11.36 -5.59 -0.07
N ASP A 121 12.50 -5.54 0.63
CA ASP A 121 12.72 -6.29 1.87
C ASP A 121 11.72 -5.87 2.96
N ALA A 122 11.52 -4.57 3.16
CA ALA A 122 10.56 -4.05 4.13
C ALA A 122 9.13 -4.49 3.80
N PHE A 123 8.74 -4.41 2.53
CA PHE A 123 7.46 -4.89 2.02
C PHE A 123 7.25 -6.38 2.30
N LEU A 124 8.26 -7.20 2.03
CA LEU A 124 8.19 -8.65 2.23
C LEU A 124 8.14 -9.07 3.71
N THR A 125 8.29 -8.16 4.66
CA THR A 125 8.11 -8.48 6.09
C THR A 125 6.64 -8.64 6.50
N TYR A 126 5.68 -8.14 5.71
CA TYR A 126 4.25 -8.28 5.97
C TYR A 126 3.63 -9.48 5.25
N ASP A 127 2.42 -9.85 5.64
CA ASP A 127 1.55 -10.71 4.85
C ASP A 127 0.78 -9.84 3.85
N ASN A 128 1.18 -9.80 2.58
CA ASN A 128 0.63 -8.85 1.62
C ASN A 128 -0.48 -9.44 0.75
N ILE A 129 -1.55 -8.67 0.58
CA ILE A 129 -2.60 -8.86 -0.43
C ILE A 129 -2.48 -7.68 -1.40
N ASN A 130 -2.13 -7.93 -2.66
CA ASN A 130 -1.84 -6.87 -3.61
C ASN A 130 -2.99 -6.74 -4.62
N ILE A 131 -3.70 -5.61 -4.55
CA ILE A 131 -4.84 -5.30 -5.42
C ILE A 131 -4.38 -4.29 -6.46
N LEU A 132 -4.21 -4.75 -7.69
CA LEU A 132 -3.94 -3.93 -8.85
C LEU A 132 -5.28 -3.50 -9.43
N LEU A 133 -5.60 -2.21 -9.30
CA LEU A 133 -6.81 -1.68 -9.92
C LEU A 133 -6.59 -1.50 -11.42
N ASP A 134 -7.51 -2.03 -12.22
CA ASP A 134 -7.55 -1.78 -13.66
C ASP A 134 -8.38 -0.53 -13.92
N ARG A 135 -7.85 0.39 -14.73
CA ARG A 135 -8.47 1.68 -15.00
C ARG A 135 -9.78 1.48 -15.76
N ASN A 136 -10.87 1.95 -15.17
CA ASN A 136 -12.16 1.90 -15.82
C ASN A 136 -12.37 3.17 -16.67
N PRO A 137 -12.57 3.05 -18.00
CA PRO A 137 -12.74 4.20 -18.88
C PRO A 137 -14.02 5.01 -18.60
N LYS A 138 -14.95 4.47 -17.80
CA LYS A 138 -16.15 5.19 -17.35
C LYS A 138 -15.88 6.17 -16.19
N ILE A 139 -14.71 6.07 -15.54
CA ILE A 139 -14.33 6.96 -14.44
C ILE A 139 -13.51 8.10 -15.03
N THR A 140 -14.04 9.31 -14.95
CA THR A 140 -13.34 10.52 -15.40
C THR A 140 -12.11 10.80 -14.54
N TYR A 141 -10.98 11.09 -15.18
CA TYR A 141 -9.80 11.56 -14.47
C TYR A 141 -10.04 12.97 -13.92
N ILE A 142 -9.79 13.15 -12.62
CA ILE A 142 -9.90 14.45 -11.94
C ILE A 142 -8.48 14.93 -11.67
N THR A 143 -8.13 16.17 -12.03
CA THR A 143 -6.77 16.69 -11.85
C THR A 143 -6.52 17.25 -10.45
N GLU A 144 -7.57 17.70 -9.75
CA GLU A 144 -7.45 18.29 -8.42
C GLU A 144 -6.81 17.32 -7.42
N GLY A 145 -5.82 17.83 -6.66
CA GLY A 145 -5.06 17.04 -5.69
C GLY A 145 -4.05 16.06 -6.30
N ARG A 146 -3.66 16.24 -7.57
CA ARG A 146 -2.68 15.39 -8.28
C ARG A 146 -1.61 16.23 -8.95
N ASN A 147 -0.40 15.67 -9.05
CA ASN A 147 0.74 16.32 -9.70
C ASN A 147 0.92 15.86 -11.15
N GLU A 148 0.22 14.80 -11.56
CA GLU A 148 0.36 14.15 -12.85
C GLU A 148 -0.80 14.46 -13.81
N THR A 149 -0.54 14.37 -15.11
CA THR A 149 -1.60 14.31 -16.13
C THR A 149 -2.23 12.92 -16.19
N GLU A 150 -3.34 12.78 -16.91
CA GLU A 150 -3.98 11.48 -17.13
C GLU A 150 -3.03 10.51 -17.87
N GLU A 151 -2.28 10.97 -18.87
CA GLU A 151 -1.31 10.18 -19.63
C GLU A 151 -0.15 9.71 -18.73
N GLN A 152 0.36 10.60 -17.88
CA GLN A 152 1.39 10.23 -16.91
C GLN A 152 0.86 9.21 -15.91
N ALA A 153 -0.38 9.36 -15.45
CA ALA A 153 -1.02 8.39 -14.56
C ALA A 153 -1.21 7.02 -15.23
N LYS A 154 -1.57 6.97 -16.52
CA LYS A 154 -1.61 5.73 -17.31
C LYS A 154 -0.24 5.09 -17.46
N GLY A 155 0.81 5.89 -17.68
CA GLY A 155 2.19 5.40 -17.68
C GLY A 155 2.61 4.78 -16.35
N VAL A 156 2.11 5.30 -15.22
CA VAL A 156 2.31 4.68 -13.90
C VAL A 156 1.56 3.35 -13.80
N ASP A 157 0.32 3.25 -14.29
CA ASP A 157 -0.45 2.00 -14.34
C ASP A 157 0.36 0.89 -15.02
N GLU A 158 0.90 1.18 -16.22
CA GLU A 158 1.68 0.22 -17.01
C GLU A 158 2.94 -0.24 -16.28
N ARG A 159 3.71 0.68 -15.68
CA ARG A 159 4.92 0.35 -14.92
C ARG A 159 4.61 -0.56 -13.73
N ILE A 160 3.49 -0.33 -13.04
CA ILE A 160 3.04 -1.15 -11.91
C ILE A 160 2.71 -2.57 -12.37
N VAL A 161 1.91 -2.71 -13.45
CA VAL A 161 1.56 -4.02 -14.00
C VAL A 161 2.82 -4.78 -14.43
N ASP A 162 3.74 -4.11 -15.14
CA ASP A 162 5.01 -4.72 -15.53
C ASP A 162 5.88 -5.13 -14.34
N PHE A 163 5.91 -4.34 -13.27
CA PHE A 163 6.66 -4.67 -12.06
C PHE A 163 6.18 -5.99 -11.42
N PHE A 164 4.87 -6.20 -11.40
CA PHE A 164 4.25 -7.40 -10.84
C PHE A 164 4.26 -8.60 -11.79
N LYS A 165 4.30 -8.39 -13.11
CA LYS A 165 4.42 -9.46 -14.13
C LYS A 165 5.61 -10.37 -13.87
N TYR A 166 6.73 -9.82 -13.40
CA TYR A 166 7.95 -10.57 -13.07
C TYR A 166 7.99 -11.08 -11.62
N ARG A 167 6.90 -10.92 -10.86
CA ARG A 167 6.78 -11.30 -9.44
C ARG A 167 5.48 -12.09 -9.18
N PRO A 168 5.22 -13.21 -9.89
CA PRO A 168 3.96 -13.94 -9.78
C PRO A 168 3.68 -14.50 -8.37
N ILE A 169 4.73 -14.68 -7.57
CA ILE A 169 4.64 -15.19 -6.19
C ILE A 169 4.17 -14.14 -5.17
N TRP A 170 3.97 -12.87 -5.55
CA TRP A 170 3.58 -11.80 -4.63
C TRP A 170 2.06 -11.60 -4.53
N ASN A 171 1.25 -12.67 -4.55
CA ASN A 171 -0.20 -12.64 -4.26
C ASN A 171 -0.94 -11.41 -4.85
N GLN A 172 -0.95 -11.31 -6.17
CA GLN A 172 -1.50 -10.17 -6.92
C GLN A 172 -2.89 -10.50 -7.47
N HIS A 173 -3.78 -9.52 -7.42
CA HIS A 173 -5.16 -9.62 -7.91
C HIS A 173 -5.50 -8.38 -8.74
N HIS A 174 -6.03 -8.61 -9.94
CA HIS A 174 -6.57 -7.55 -10.78
C HIS A 174 -8.04 -7.33 -10.44
N VAL A 175 -8.42 -6.07 -10.23
CA VAL A 175 -9.80 -5.67 -9.93
C VAL A 175 -10.16 -4.45 -10.79
N LEU A 176 -11.27 -4.54 -11.52
CA LEU A 176 -11.75 -3.39 -12.29
C LEU A 176 -12.22 -2.28 -11.36
N ALA A 177 -11.72 -1.06 -11.53
CA ALA A 177 -12.16 0.08 -10.73
C ALA A 177 -13.64 0.42 -10.97
N GLY A 178 -14.33 0.89 -9.94
CA GLY A 178 -15.74 1.30 -9.99
C GLY A 178 -16.62 0.56 -8.98
N ASP A 179 -17.93 0.59 -9.18
CA ASP A 179 -18.94 0.20 -8.19
C ASP A 179 -18.80 -1.24 -7.67
N SER A 180 -18.32 -2.19 -8.50
CA SER A 180 -18.13 -3.58 -8.09
C SER A 180 -16.79 -3.85 -7.39
N ALA A 181 -15.85 -2.91 -7.45
CA ALA A 181 -14.47 -3.13 -7.00
C ALA A 181 -14.41 -3.56 -5.53
N VAL A 182 -15.25 -2.95 -4.68
CA VAL A 182 -15.30 -3.29 -3.24
C VAL A 182 -15.72 -4.74 -2.99
N ASP A 183 -16.64 -5.29 -3.78
CA ASP A 183 -17.12 -6.66 -3.62
C ASP A 183 -16.04 -7.67 -4.04
N ASP A 184 -15.37 -7.40 -5.15
CA ASP A 184 -14.24 -8.21 -5.63
C ASP A 184 -13.07 -8.18 -4.64
N CYS A 185 -12.71 -6.99 -4.15
CA CYS A 185 -11.68 -6.82 -3.11
C CYS A 185 -12.05 -7.58 -1.83
N TYR A 186 -13.30 -7.48 -1.39
CA TYR A 186 -13.76 -8.16 -0.18
C TYR A 186 -13.74 -9.68 -0.33
N LYS A 187 -14.08 -10.20 -1.51
CA LYS A 187 -13.96 -11.63 -1.82
C LYS A 187 -12.50 -12.10 -1.72
N ILE A 188 -11.56 -11.36 -2.32
CA ILE A 188 -10.12 -11.65 -2.24
C ILE A 188 -9.66 -11.72 -0.79
N VAL A 189 -10.04 -10.74 0.04
CA VAL A 189 -9.66 -10.71 1.46
C VAL A 189 -10.22 -11.92 2.22
N ARG A 190 -11.44 -12.37 1.92
CA ARG A 190 -12.06 -13.55 2.55
C ARG A 190 -11.41 -14.87 2.14
N GLU A 191 -10.90 -14.94 0.92
CA GLU A 191 -10.24 -16.12 0.38
C GLU A 191 -8.74 -16.18 0.74
N HIS A 192 -8.17 -15.07 1.22
CA HIS A 192 -6.77 -15.00 1.66
C HIS A 192 -6.52 -15.87 2.89
N VAL A 193 -5.57 -16.80 2.76
CA VAL A 193 -5.13 -17.68 3.85
C VAL A 193 -3.85 -17.10 4.44
N LYS A 194 -3.92 -16.65 5.70
CA LYS A 194 -2.73 -16.14 6.41
C LYS A 194 -1.64 -17.23 6.48
N PRO A 195 -0.37 -16.89 6.25
CA PRO A 195 0.73 -17.84 6.37
C PRO A 195 0.83 -18.36 7.82
N ALA A 196 1.19 -19.63 7.98
CA ALA A 196 1.45 -20.20 9.30
C ALA A 196 2.61 -19.45 9.96
N LEU A 197 2.36 -18.85 11.13
CA LEU A 197 3.42 -18.25 11.93
C LEU A 197 4.17 -19.38 12.63
N ASN A 198 5.37 -19.71 12.13
CA ASN A 198 6.28 -20.59 12.85
C ASN A 198 6.61 -19.92 14.18
N ARG A 199 6.11 -20.50 15.28
CA ARG A 199 6.41 -20.06 16.65
C ARG A 199 7.78 -20.55 17.07
#